data_AF-A0A9E2FRF1-F1
#
_entry.id   AF-A0A9E2FRF1-F1
#
_cell.length_a   1.000
_cell.length_b   1.000
_cell.length_c   1.000
_cell.angle_alpha   90.00
_cell.angle_beta   90.00
_cell.angle_gamma   90.00
#
_symmetry.space_group_name_H-M   'P 1'
#
loop_
_entity.id
_entity.type
_entity.pdbx_description
1 polymer ?
#
loop_
_entity_poly.entity_id
_entity_poly.type
_entity_poly.pdbx_seq_one_letter_code
_entity_poly.pdbx_strand_id
1 'polypeptide(L)'
;MAVISYFFGIHVRMYHDDHERPHVPVAYQGHEALVDLQSASVMAGRLPKKPQLLSGDWCAAHHDDLRENWQRGKALSSWARCVGQTGWSLVAAVFGKSWRMRALYGDPPKRLED
;
A
#
# COMPACT_ATOMS: atom_id res chain seq x y z
N MET A 1 -14.68 -6.28 -1.67
CA MET A 1 -13.53 -5.36 -1.82
C MET A 1 -13.55 -4.39 -0.64
N ALA A 2 -12.46 -4.26 0.13
CA ALA A 2 -12.36 -3.30 1.24
C ALA A 2 -11.11 -2.43 1.11
N VAL A 3 -11.20 -1.16 1.56
CA VAL A 3 -10.04 -0.27 1.65
C VAL A 3 -9.20 -0.69 2.85
N ILE A 4 -7.94 -1.05 2.61
CA ILE A 4 -6.99 -1.47 3.64
C ILE A 4 -6.05 -0.33 4.05
N SER A 5 -5.86 0.67 3.19
CA SER A 5 -5.00 1.82 3.47
C SER A 5 -5.42 3.03 2.64
N TYR A 6 -5.19 4.22 3.20
CA TYR A 6 -5.41 5.50 2.53
C TYR A 6 -4.32 6.49 2.92
N PHE A 7 -3.59 7.02 1.93
CA PHE A 7 -2.48 7.96 2.15
C PHE A 7 -2.26 8.86 0.94
N PHE A 8 -1.92 10.14 1.14
CA PHE A 8 -1.64 11.08 0.03
C PHE A 8 -2.72 11.11 -1.08
N GLY A 9 -3.98 10.82 -0.76
CA GLY A 9 -5.08 10.71 -1.75
C GLY A 9 -5.13 9.37 -2.51
N ILE A 10 -4.26 8.43 -2.17
CA ILE A 10 -4.15 7.07 -2.72
C ILE A 10 -4.98 6.13 -1.85
N HIS A 11 -5.93 5.43 -2.47
CA HIS A 11 -6.71 4.39 -1.82
C HIS A 11 -6.15 3.03 -2.23
N VAL A 12 -5.69 2.24 -1.28
CA VAL A 12 -5.30 0.85 -1.49
C VAL A 12 -6.41 -0.06 -1.00
N ARG A 13 -6.84 -0.97 -1.86
CA ARG A 13 -7.92 -1.91 -1.58
C ARG A 13 -7.36 -3.34 -1.56
N MET A 14 -8.10 -4.24 -0.94
CA MET A 14 -7.85 -5.68 -1.07
C MET A 14 -9.11 -6.40 -1.56
N TYR A 15 -8.87 -7.28 -2.53
CA TYR A 15 -9.81 -8.25 -3.07
C TYR A 15 -9.12 -9.60 -3.03
N HIS A 16 -9.75 -10.60 -2.43
CA HIS A 16 -9.19 -11.95 -2.25
C HIS A 16 -9.89 -12.98 -3.15
N ASP A 17 -10.60 -12.50 -4.17
CA ASP A 17 -11.26 -13.35 -5.14
C ASP A 17 -10.23 -14.14 -5.93
N ASP A 18 -10.66 -15.29 -6.45
CA ASP A 18 -9.86 -16.47 -6.79
C ASP A 18 -8.82 -16.25 -7.91
N HIS A 19 -7.80 -15.44 -7.63
CA HIS A 19 -6.70 -15.12 -8.52
C HIS A 19 -5.40 -15.68 -7.96
N GLU A 20 -4.65 -16.39 -8.81
CA GLU A 20 -3.37 -17.01 -8.43
C GLU A 20 -2.29 -15.99 -8.04
N ARG A 21 -2.35 -14.76 -8.57
CA ARG A 21 -1.35 -13.71 -8.31
C ARG A 21 -1.84 -12.68 -7.29
N PRO A 22 -1.16 -12.53 -6.14
CA PRO A 22 -1.48 -11.50 -5.16
C PRO A 22 -1.24 -10.09 -5.72
N HIS A 23 -2.31 -9.31 -5.81
CA HIS A 23 -2.24 -7.90 -6.24
C HIS A 23 -3.23 -7.02 -5.45
N VAL A 24 -2.90 -5.74 -5.31
CA VAL A 24 -3.79 -4.75 -4.67
C VAL A 24 -4.27 -3.72 -5.69
N PRO A 25 -5.58 -3.46 -5.76
CA PRO A 25 -6.10 -2.32 -6.50
C PRO A 25 -5.76 -1.01 -5.79
N VAL A 26 -5.29 -0.04 -6.56
CA VAL A 26 -4.90 1.29 -6.11
C VAL A 26 -5.65 2.34 -6.93
N ALA A 27 -6.26 3.31 -6.25
CA ALA A 27 -6.97 4.42 -6.89
C ALA A 27 -6.43 5.79 -6.43
N TYR A 28 -6.30 6.73 -7.35
CA TYR A 28 -5.86 8.12 -7.09
C TYR A 28 -6.46 9.09 -8.11
N GLN A 29 -7.24 10.08 -7.64
CA GLN A 29 -7.80 11.15 -8.50
C GLN A 29 -8.46 10.66 -9.80
N GLY A 30 -9.25 9.58 -9.73
CA GLY A 30 -9.92 8.98 -10.90
C GLY A 30 -9.05 8.04 -11.73
N HIS A 31 -7.77 7.90 -11.41
CA HIS A 31 -6.88 6.87 -11.95
C HIS A 31 -6.94 5.59 -11.12
N GLU A 32 -6.87 4.43 -11.78
CA GLU A 32 -6.80 3.13 -11.12
C GLU A 32 -5.69 2.26 -11.71
N ALA A 33 -5.05 1.47 -10.85
CA ALA A 33 -4.03 0.50 -11.24
C ALA A 33 -4.04 -0.72 -10.30
N LEU A 34 -3.51 -1.83 -10.78
CA LEU A 34 -3.21 -3.01 -9.97
C LEU A 34 -1.71 -3.04 -9.69
N VAL A 35 -1.35 -3.11 -8.42
CA VAL A 35 0.05 -3.24 -7.98
C VAL A 35 0.28 -4.68 -7.55
N ASP A 36 1.31 -5.29 -8.12
CA ASP A 36 1.77 -6.63 -7.79
C ASP A 36 2.44 -6.63 -6.41
N LEU A 37 2.02 -7.53 -5.52
CA LEU A 37 2.61 -7.57 -4.17
C LEU A 37 4.06 -8.07 -4.22
N GLN A 38 4.42 -8.95 -5.15
CA GLN A 38 5.75 -9.56 -5.19
C GLN A 38 6.83 -8.59 -5.71
N SER A 39 6.53 -7.87 -6.77
CA SER A 39 7.44 -6.92 -7.44
C SER A 39 7.23 -5.46 -7.04
N ALA A 40 6.19 -5.17 -6.25
CA ALA A 40 5.80 -3.83 -5.85
C ALA A 40 5.64 -2.86 -7.03
N SER A 41 5.25 -3.38 -8.19
CA SER A 41 5.16 -2.64 -9.45
C SER A 41 3.75 -2.71 -10.03
N VAL A 42 3.38 -1.69 -10.81
CA VAL A 42 2.08 -1.68 -11.49
C VAL A 42 2.07 -2.76 -12.58
N MET A 43 1.13 -3.70 -12.48
CA MET A 43 0.93 -4.77 -13.47
C MET A 43 -0.14 -4.41 -14.51
N ALA A 44 -1.11 -3.56 -14.14
CA ALA A 44 -2.22 -3.17 -15.00
C ALA A 44 -2.77 -1.80 -14.61
N GLY A 45 -3.42 -1.11 -15.55
CA GLY A 45 -3.93 0.25 -15.35
C GLY A 45 -2.81 1.30 -15.38
N ARG A 46 -3.11 2.49 -14.84
CA ARG A 46 -2.15 3.61 -14.85
C ARG A 46 -2.39 4.52 -13.67
N LEU A 47 -1.30 4.91 -13.02
CA LEU A 47 -1.25 6.01 -12.06
C LEU A 47 -0.29 7.09 -12.57
N PRO A 48 -0.47 8.36 -12.18
CA PRO A 48 0.57 9.36 -12.35
C PRO A 48 1.87 8.91 -11.65
N LYS A 49 3.03 9.35 -12.16
CA LYS A 49 4.36 8.86 -11.74
C LYS A 49 4.59 8.89 -10.23
N LYS A 50 4.16 9.97 -9.55
CA LYS A 50 4.34 10.12 -8.09
C LYS A 50 3.50 9.09 -7.30
N PRO A 51 2.16 9.03 -7.44
CA PRO A 51 1.34 7.98 -6.84
C PRO A 51 1.79 6.56 -7.16
N GLN A 52 2.26 6.30 -8.38
CA GLN A 52 2.79 5.00 -8.76
C GLN A 52 3.99 4.59 -7.89
N LEU A 53 4.99 5.48 -7.77
CA LEU A 53 6.17 5.24 -6.93
C LEU A 53 5.79 5.08 -5.46
N LEU A 54 4.91 5.94 -4.96
CA LEU A 54 4.41 5.87 -3.59
C LEU A 54 3.72 4.55 -3.28
N SER A 55 2.89 4.07 -4.20
CA SER A 55 2.15 2.82 -4.03
C SER A 55 3.07 1.61 -4.04
N GLY A 56 4.09 1.61 -4.91
CA GLY A 56 5.12 0.58 -4.93
C GLY A 56 5.96 0.57 -3.66
N ASP A 57 6.49 1.72 -3.24
CA ASP A 57 7.28 1.83 -2.01
C ASP A 57 6.46 1.40 -0.78
N TRP A 58 5.18 1.75 -0.72
CA TRP A 58 4.27 1.28 0.32
C TRP A 58 4.06 -0.23 0.26
N CYS A 59 3.79 -0.81 -0.91
CA CYS A 59 3.63 -2.26 -1.05
C CYS A 59 4.90 -3.02 -0.63
N ALA A 60 6.08 -2.51 -0.98
CA ALA A 60 7.36 -3.10 -0.58
C ALA A 60 7.58 -3.02 0.95
N ALA A 61 7.23 -1.89 1.56
CA ALA A 61 7.38 -1.69 3.01
C ALA A 61 6.44 -2.58 3.84
N HIS A 62 5.27 -2.92 3.29
CA HIS A 62 4.21 -3.70 3.96
C HIS A 62 4.01 -5.09 3.35
N HIS A 63 5.01 -5.60 2.63
CA HIS A 63 4.89 -6.82 1.85
C HIS A 63 4.42 -8.04 2.67
N ASP A 64 4.99 -8.24 3.86
CA ASP A 64 4.66 -9.40 4.69
C ASP A 64 3.24 -9.31 5.26
N ASP A 65 2.83 -8.12 5.73
CA ASP A 65 1.47 -7.84 6.21
C ASP A 65 0.43 -8.05 5.09
N LEU A 66 0.75 -7.56 3.89
CA LEU A 66 -0.10 -7.71 2.70
C LEU A 66 -0.25 -9.17 2.29
N ARG A 67 0.83 -9.95 2.34
CA ARG A 67 0.80 -11.39 2.08
C ARG A 67 -0.04 -12.14 3.11
N GLU A 68 0.10 -11.80 4.39
CA GLU A 68 -0.69 -12.42 5.46
C GLU A 68 -2.19 -12.12 5.28
N ASN A 69 -2.54 -10.86 5.00
CA ASN A 69 -3.91 -10.48 4.69
C ASN A 69 -4.46 -11.21 3.45
N TRP A 70 -3.64 -11.37 2.41
CA TRP A 70 -4.02 -12.11 1.21
C TRP A 70 -4.37 -13.56 1.55
N GLN A 71 -3.56 -14.24 2.37
CA GLN A 71 -3.85 -15.61 2.80
C GLN A 71 -5.11 -15.69 3.68
N ARG A 72 -5.30 -14.73 4.60
CA ARG A 72 -6.51 -14.63 5.44
C ARG A 72 -7.77 -14.45 4.59
N GLY A 73 -7.69 -13.64 3.54
CA GLY A 73 -8.79 -13.43 2.58
C GLY A 73 -9.17 -14.71 1.82
N LYS A 74 -8.20 -15.48 1.32
CA LYS A 74 -8.46 -16.76 0.65
C LYS A 74 -9.09 -17.81 1.56
N ALA A 75 -8.76 -17.79 2.86
CA ALA A 75 -9.30 -18.72 3.84
C ALA A 75 -10.76 -18.42 4.25
N LEU A 76 -11.42 -17.40 3.66
CA LEU A 76 -12.77 -16.92 4.00
C LEU A 76 -13.01 -16.74 5.51
N SER A 77 -11.93 -16.52 6.26
CA SER A 77 -11.94 -16.45 7.72
C SER A 77 -12.25 -15.02 8.17
N SER A 78 -12.81 -14.85 9.38
CA SER A 78 -13.25 -13.54 9.89
C SER A 78 -12.14 -12.49 9.77
N TRP A 79 -12.46 -11.42 9.04
CA TRP A 79 -11.67 -10.25 8.72
C TRP A 79 -10.83 -9.75 9.91
N ALA A 80 -9.54 -9.53 9.68
CA ALA A 80 -8.78 -8.54 10.44
C ALA A 80 -8.68 -7.28 9.56
N ARG A 81 -9.18 -6.13 10.05
CA ARG A 81 -8.72 -4.84 9.52
C ARG A 81 -7.22 -4.85 9.79
N CYS A 82 -6.38 -4.82 8.75
CA CYS A 82 -4.97 -4.62 8.98
C CYS A 82 -4.85 -3.31 9.77
N VAL A 83 -4.32 -3.44 10.98
CA VAL A 83 -4.35 -2.39 11.99
C VAL A 83 -3.68 -1.14 11.42
N GLY A 84 -4.32 -0.02 11.73
CA GLY A 84 -4.12 1.27 11.10
C GLY A 84 -2.68 1.74 11.04
N GLN A 85 -2.35 2.32 9.90
CA GLN A 85 -1.52 3.51 9.88
C GLN A 85 -2.20 4.56 9.00
N THR A 86 -3.28 5.12 9.51
CA THR A 86 -3.78 6.41 9.02
C THR A 86 -2.90 7.49 9.65
N GLY A 87 -1.97 8.06 8.87
CA GLY A 87 -1.13 9.18 9.31
C GLY A 87 0.38 8.93 9.23
N TRP A 88 1.15 9.73 9.99
CA TRP A 88 2.62 9.81 9.95
C TRP A 88 3.38 8.50 10.23
N SER A 89 2.72 7.44 10.70
CA SER A 89 3.33 6.11 10.84
C SER A 89 3.60 5.45 9.47
N LEU A 90 2.75 5.70 8.47
CA LEU A 90 2.98 5.30 7.07
C LEU A 90 4.13 6.11 6.45
N VAL A 91 4.25 7.38 6.85
CA VAL A 91 5.42 8.22 6.54
C VAL A 91 6.67 7.61 7.20
N ALA A 92 6.66 7.23 8.48
CA ALA A 92 7.83 6.62 9.11
C ALA A 92 8.22 5.24 8.51
N ALA A 93 7.25 4.37 8.21
CA ALA A 93 7.49 3.05 7.63
C ALA A 93 8.02 3.12 6.19
N VAL A 94 7.50 4.05 5.38
CA VAL A 94 7.91 4.24 4.00
C VAL A 94 9.18 5.11 3.88
N PHE A 95 9.39 6.09 4.77
CA PHE A 95 10.55 6.99 4.74
C PHE A 95 11.79 6.37 5.41
N GLY A 96 11.63 5.45 6.37
CA GLY A 96 12.74 4.78 7.04
C GLY A 96 13.51 3.77 6.16
N LYS A 97 12.91 3.32 5.05
CA LYS A 97 13.49 2.28 4.17
C LYS A 97 13.61 2.67 2.69
N SER A 98 13.02 3.79 2.24
CA SER A 98 13.11 4.27 0.86
C SER A 98 13.84 5.61 0.76
N TRP A 99 15.07 5.59 0.22
CA TRP A 99 15.84 6.82 -0.06
C TRP A 99 15.11 7.75 -1.05
N ARG A 100 14.25 7.21 -1.92
CA ARG A 100 13.47 7.98 -2.91
C ARG A 100 12.43 8.86 -2.24
N MET A 101 11.85 8.39 -1.14
CA MET A 101 10.80 9.11 -0.41
C MET A 101 11.35 10.30 0.36
N ARG A 102 12.52 10.14 0.97
CA ARG A 102 13.26 11.25 1.59
C ARG A 102 13.62 12.35 0.58
N ALA A 103 13.96 11.97 -0.65
CA ALA A 103 14.25 12.93 -1.73
C ALA A 103 12.99 13.67 -2.24
N LEU A 104 11.81 13.06 -2.20
CA LEU A 104 10.57 13.65 -2.71
C LEU A 104 9.83 14.51 -1.69
N TYR A 105 9.95 14.19 -0.39
CA TYR A 105 9.13 14.78 0.67
C TYR A 105 9.93 15.34 1.85
N GLY A 106 11.26 15.22 1.84
CA GLY A 106 12.13 15.68 2.92
C GLY A 106 12.24 14.69 4.08
N ASP A 107 12.91 15.11 5.15
CA ASP A 107 13.05 14.33 6.37
C ASP A 107 11.70 14.20 7.11
N PRO A 108 11.37 13.01 7.65
CA PRO A 108 10.20 12.89 8.51
C PRO A 108 10.39 13.76 9.77
N PRO A 109 9.33 14.38 10.30
CA PRO A 109 9.41 15.14 11.55
C PRO A 109 9.92 14.22 12.67
N LYS A 110 10.80 14.77 13.50
CA LYS A 110 11.38 14.06 14.64
C LYS A 110 10.28 13.82 15.68
N ARG A 111 9.61 12.67 15.60
CA ARG A 111 8.68 12.12 16.61
C ARG A 111 7.30 12.79 16.66
N LEU A 112 6.26 11.97 16.52
CA LEU A 112 4.90 12.24 17.02
C LEU A 112 4.57 11.06 17.92
N GLU A 113 4.95 11.19 19.20
CA GLU A 113 4.27 10.49 20.27
C GLU A 113 3.03 11.32 20.58
N ASP A 114 1.85 10.77 20.31
CA ASP A 114 0.62 10.85 21.11
C ASP A 114 -0.49 10.03 20.39
#